data_AF-A0A7U9S4R3-F1
#
_entry.id   AF-A0A7U9S4R3-F1
#
_cell.length_a   1.000
_cell.length_b   1.000
_cell.length_c   1.000
_cell.angle_alpha   90.00
_cell.angle_beta   90.00
_cell.angle_gamma   90.00
#
_symmetry.space_group_name_H-M   'P 1'
#
loop_
_entity.id
_entity.type
_entity.pdbx_description
1 polymer ?
#
loop_
_entity_poly.entity_id
_entity_poly.type
_entity_poly.pdbx_seq_one_letter_code
_entity_poly.pdbx_strand_id
1 'polypeptide(L)'
;MFEIPGKTSITVQEFAIDSKGNKIYDLPGGQDGLGRPIIENAELGYIDIKDIDKEQTAWMQSLINQVTTNSMTKKEKMQTITSYMRSHSVYTKTAADSGHYISLAADEGVPFWKFEKFEFNSYTSPALLTAFGKMINYPLENLYYKYKYGTPEWQAWHMVAQSIEDGTNYQFCPPTDSNVIDTDNIEQIDLSRWNFYTCYK
;
A
#
# COMPACT_ATOMS: atom_id res chain seq x y z
N MET A 1 16.58 1.04 -8.76
CA MET A 1 15.32 1.37 -9.47
C MET A 1 15.71 1.92 -10.83
N PHE A 2 15.25 1.29 -11.92
CA PHE A 2 15.46 1.83 -13.27
C PHE A 2 14.12 2.35 -13.76
N GLU A 3 13.98 3.68 -13.88
CA GLU A 3 12.82 4.28 -14.52
C GLU A 3 13.04 4.32 -16.04
N ILE A 4 12.15 3.66 -16.79
CA ILE A 4 12.03 3.85 -18.24
C ILE A 4 10.73 4.62 -18.48
N PRO A 5 10.77 5.84 -19.03
CA PRO A 5 9.57 6.65 -19.24
C PRO A 5 8.54 5.91 -20.12
N GLY A 6 7.32 5.72 -19.60
CA GLY A 6 6.19 5.18 -20.35
C GLY A 6 5.95 3.66 -20.26
N LYS A 7 6.67 2.92 -19.40
CA LYS A 7 6.37 1.51 -19.07
C LYS A 7 6.52 1.24 -17.57
N THR A 8 5.80 0.21 -17.11
CA THR A 8 5.76 -0.34 -15.74
C THR A 8 7.07 -0.20 -14.98
N SER A 9 6.99 0.31 -13.75
CA SER A 9 8.12 0.33 -12.82
C SER A 9 8.48 -1.12 -12.45
N ILE A 10 9.70 -1.54 -12.79
CA ILE A 10 10.23 -2.84 -12.40
C ILE A 10 11.22 -2.63 -11.26
N THR A 11 10.84 -3.05 -10.06
CA THR A 11 11.76 -3.15 -8.92
C THR A 11 12.26 -4.58 -8.85
N VAL A 12 13.48 -4.81 -9.37
CA VAL A 12 14.24 -6.03 -9.06
C VAL A 12 15.05 -5.74 -7.80
N GLN A 13 14.80 -6.51 -6.75
CA GLN A 13 15.56 -6.43 -5.52
C GLN A 13 16.08 -7.83 -5.20
N GLU A 14 17.38 -8.03 -5.40
CA GLU A 14 18.07 -9.24 -4.94
C GLU A 14 18.43 -9.06 -3.47
N PHE A 15 18.13 -10.08 -2.67
CA PHE A 15 18.53 -10.15 -1.27
C PHE A 15 19.25 -11.47 -1.07
N ALA A 16 20.36 -11.45 -0.32
CA ALA A 16 20.82 -12.68 0.30
C ALA A 16 19.88 -13.01 1.48
N ILE A 17 19.63 -14.29 1.70
CA ILE A 17 18.81 -14.78 2.83
C ILE A 17 19.67 -15.68 3.71
N ASP A 18 19.55 -15.54 5.03
CA ASP A 18 20.22 -16.47 5.95
C ASP A 18 19.50 -17.83 6.02
N SER A 19 20.11 -18.80 6.70
CA SER A 19 19.52 -20.14 6.90
C SER A 19 18.16 -20.16 7.62
N LYS A 20 17.70 -19.02 8.14
CA LYS A 20 16.41 -18.84 8.82
C LYS A 20 15.42 -18.00 8.01
N GLY A 21 15.81 -17.53 6.82
CA GLY A 21 14.96 -16.74 5.90
C GLY A 21 15.03 -15.22 6.08
N ASN A 22 15.97 -14.69 6.87
CA ASN A 22 16.09 -13.24 7.08
C ASN A 22 16.81 -12.56 5.90
N LYS A 23 16.32 -11.40 5.44
CA LYS A 23 16.93 -10.60 4.37
C LYS A 23 18.26 -9.97 4.82
N ILE A 24 19.26 -9.98 3.94
CA ILE A 24 20.62 -9.46 4.14
C ILE A 24 20.86 -8.34 3.11
N TYR A 25 21.33 -7.16 3.55
CA TYR A 25 21.68 -6.00 2.71
C TYR A 25 23.14 -5.58 2.92
N ASP A 26 23.80 -5.02 1.89
CA ASP A 26 25.08 -4.32 2.02
C ASP A 26 24.95 -2.87 1.54
N LEU A 27 25.53 -1.94 2.30
CA LEU A 27 25.56 -0.51 2.02
C LEU A 27 26.99 0.01 2.18
N PRO A 28 27.82 0.04 1.12
CA PRO A 28 28.97 0.90 1.08
C PRO A 28 28.64 2.16 0.24
N GLY A 29 28.81 3.32 0.86
CA GLY A 29 28.53 4.62 0.26
C GLY A 29 29.28 4.86 -1.05
N GLY A 30 28.52 4.95 -2.14
CA GLY A 30 28.85 5.61 -3.40
C GLY A 30 27.77 6.66 -3.72
N GLN A 31 28.06 7.62 -4.61
CA GLN A 31 27.31 8.88 -4.82
C GLN A 31 25.80 8.78 -5.15
N ASP A 32 25.21 7.58 -5.24
CA ASP A 32 23.81 7.32 -5.58
C ASP A 32 22.98 6.68 -4.46
N GLY A 33 23.57 6.30 -3.30
CA GLY A 33 22.82 5.89 -2.10
C GLY A 33 22.03 4.57 -2.22
N LEU A 34 22.25 3.79 -3.28
CA LEU A 34 21.62 2.49 -3.49
C LEU A 34 22.63 1.38 -3.16
N GLY A 35 22.39 0.64 -2.07
CA GLY A 35 23.17 -0.53 -1.69
C GLY A 35 23.25 -1.58 -2.80
N ARG A 36 24.34 -2.34 -2.84
CA ARG A 36 24.55 -3.42 -3.81
C ARG A 36 24.51 -4.76 -3.09
N PRO A 37 23.89 -5.80 -3.66
CA PRO A 37 23.86 -7.13 -3.03
C PRO A 37 25.26 -7.77 -3.01
N ILE A 38 25.64 -8.37 -1.87
CA ILE A 38 26.82 -9.24 -1.76
C ILE A 38 26.46 -10.59 -2.39
N ILE A 39 27.16 -10.95 -3.47
CA ILE A 39 26.99 -12.24 -4.15
C ILE A 39 28.18 -13.13 -3.79
N GLU A 40 28.04 -13.95 -2.75
CA GLU A 40 28.91 -15.10 -2.53
C GLU A 40 28.04 -16.31 -2.17
N ASN A 41 28.08 -17.34 -3.03
CA ASN A 41 27.33 -18.61 -2.89
C ASN A 41 25.79 -18.51 -2.90
N ALA A 42 25.22 -17.67 -3.77
CA ALA A 42 23.78 -17.72 -4.03
C ALA A 42 23.40 -19.05 -4.72
N GLU A 43 22.73 -19.94 -3.99
CA GLU A 43 21.93 -20.99 -4.62
C GLU A 43 20.85 -20.33 -5.50
N LEU A 44 20.41 -21.04 -6.56
CA LEU A 44 19.40 -20.58 -7.53
C LEU A 44 18.25 -19.80 -6.88
N GLY A 45 18.35 -18.47 -6.92
CA GLY A 45 17.30 -17.56 -6.50
C GLY A 45 16.27 -17.38 -7.62
N TYR A 46 15.01 -17.24 -7.25
CA TYR A 46 13.93 -16.88 -8.18
C TYR A 46 13.69 -15.37 -8.10
N ILE A 47 13.76 -14.68 -9.24
CA ILE A 47 13.33 -13.28 -9.36
C ILE A 47 11.86 -13.28 -9.77
N ASP A 48 11.01 -12.79 -8.89
CA ASP A 48 9.60 -12.58 -9.17
C ASP A 48 9.36 -11.19 -9.74
N ILE A 49 9.16 -11.07 -11.05
CA ILE A 49 8.79 -9.80 -11.68
C ILE A 49 7.27 -9.75 -11.77
N LYS A 50 6.66 -8.91 -10.93
CA LYS A 50 5.21 -8.72 -10.87
C LYS A 50 4.80 -7.36 -11.41
N ASP A 51 3.76 -7.36 -12.24
CA ASP A 51 3.05 -6.15 -12.64
C ASP A 51 2.00 -5.85 -11.55
N ILE A 52 2.40 -5.03 -10.57
CA ILE A 52 1.59 -4.73 -9.39
C ILE A 52 0.29 -4.01 -9.77
N ASP A 53 0.30 -3.16 -10.80
CA ASP A 53 -0.90 -2.45 -11.28
C ASP A 53 -1.90 -3.44 -11.88
N LYS A 54 -1.40 -4.42 -12.64
CA LYS A 54 -2.22 -5.51 -13.19
C LYS A 54 -2.78 -6.41 -12.10
N GLU A 55 -1.96 -6.78 -11.10
CA GLU A 55 -2.43 -7.55 -9.94
C GLU A 55 -3.51 -6.79 -9.14
N GLN A 56 -3.31 -5.49 -8.91
CA GLN A 56 -4.29 -4.65 -8.22
C GLN A 56 -5.60 -4.57 -9.01
N THR A 57 -5.51 -4.38 -10.32
CA THR A 57 -6.68 -4.32 -11.21
C THR A 57 -7.45 -5.64 -11.20
N ALA A 58 -6.74 -6.77 -11.26
CA ALA A 58 -7.35 -8.10 -11.17
C ALA A 58 -8.03 -8.32 -9.82
N TRP A 59 -7.39 -7.91 -8.71
CA TRP A 59 -7.99 -7.96 -7.38
C TRP A 59 -9.27 -7.11 -7.29
N MET A 60 -9.23 -5.85 -7.73
CA MET A 60 -10.40 -4.96 -7.73
C MET A 60 -11.55 -5.58 -8.54
N GLN A 61 -11.25 -6.14 -9.71
CA GLN A 61 -12.26 -6.81 -10.54
C GLN A 61 -12.85 -8.03 -9.82
N SER A 62 -12.01 -8.81 -9.13
CA SER A 62 -12.46 -9.97 -8.37
C SER A 62 -13.41 -9.58 -7.23
N LEU A 63 -13.11 -8.48 -6.54
CA LEU A 63 -13.95 -7.92 -5.48
C LEU A 63 -15.28 -7.42 -6.05
N ILE A 64 -15.26 -6.68 -7.17
CA ILE A 64 -16.49 -6.25 -7.86
C ILE A 64 -17.37 -7.46 -8.17
N ASN A 65 -16.79 -8.53 -8.72
CA ASN A 65 -17.53 -9.75 -9.08
C ASN A 65 -18.07 -10.49 -7.86
N GLN A 66 -17.35 -10.45 -6.73
CA GLN A 66 -17.75 -11.10 -5.48
C GLN A 66 -18.94 -10.37 -4.82
N VAL A 67 -18.91 -9.03 -4.79
CA VAL A 67 -19.84 -8.25 -3.96
C VAL A 67 -20.99 -7.64 -4.76
N THR A 68 -20.93 -7.66 -6.09
CA THR A 68 -21.96 -7.05 -6.94
C THR A 68 -22.60 -8.05 -7.90
N THR A 69 -23.72 -7.66 -8.49
CA THR A 69 -24.42 -8.46 -9.51
C THR A 69 -24.71 -7.61 -10.75
N ASN A 70 -25.02 -8.26 -11.87
CA ASN A 70 -25.35 -7.56 -13.13
C ASN A 70 -26.68 -6.78 -13.06
N SER A 71 -27.58 -7.11 -12.15
CA SER A 71 -28.84 -6.39 -11.97
C SER A 71 -28.70 -5.09 -11.17
N MET A 72 -27.60 -4.92 -10.42
CA MET A 72 -27.34 -3.68 -9.69
C MET A 72 -27.02 -2.53 -10.65
N THR A 73 -27.64 -1.39 -10.40
CA THR A 73 -27.24 -0.11 -10.98
C THR A 73 -25.80 0.24 -10.59
N LYS A 74 -25.16 1.12 -11.35
CA LYS A 74 -23.82 1.65 -11.06
C LYS A 74 -23.70 2.20 -9.62
N LYS A 75 -24.72 2.93 -9.18
CA LYS A 75 -24.81 3.49 -7.83
C LYS A 75 -24.87 2.40 -6.76
N GLU A 76 -25.74 1.41 -6.93
CA GLU A 76 -25.84 0.28 -6.00
C GLU A 76 -24.52 -0.51 -5.93
N LYS A 77 -23.86 -0.74 -7.07
CA LYS A 77 -22.53 -1.35 -7.10
C LYS A 77 -21.52 -0.56 -6.26
N MET A 78 -21.47 0.76 -6.45
CA MET A 78 -20.55 1.63 -5.70
C MET A 78 -20.85 1.62 -4.20
N GLN A 79 -22.13 1.63 -3.81
CA GLN A 79 -22.57 1.52 -2.42
C GLN A 79 -22.15 0.18 -1.79
N THR A 80 -22.33 -0.93 -2.51
CA THR A 80 -21.97 -2.26 -2.01
C THR A 80 -20.45 -2.43 -1.89
N ILE A 81 -19.67 -1.96 -2.88
CA ILE A 81 -18.20 -1.95 -2.81
C ILE A 81 -17.73 -1.13 -1.60
N THR A 82 -18.26 0.10 -1.44
CA THR A 82 -17.90 0.97 -0.31
C THR A 82 -18.21 0.31 1.03
N SER A 83 -19.34 -0.40 1.14
CA SER A 83 -19.74 -1.11 2.35
C SER A 83 -18.85 -2.31 2.65
N TYR A 84 -18.44 -3.06 1.62
CA TYR A 84 -17.47 -4.14 1.75
C TYR A 84 -16.12 -3.60 2.22
N MET A 85 -15.59 -2.55 1.58
CA MET A 85 -14.33 -1.92 1.99
C MET A 85 -14.39 -1.45 3.44
N ARG A 86 -15.49 -0.80 3.86
CA ARG A 86 -15.66 -0.34 5.25
C ARG A 86 -15.62 -1.48 6.27
N SER A 87 -16.15 -2.66 5.93
CA SER A 87 -16.17 -3.82 6.84
C SER A 87 -14.87 -4.63 6.87
N HIS A 88 -14.00 -4.45 5.86
CA HIS A 88 -12.75 -5.20 5.71
C HIS A 88 -11.49 -4.31 5.79
N SER A 89 -11.65 -3.06 6.23
CA SER A 89 -10.54 -2.11 6.38
C SER A 89 -10.23 -1.81 7.83
N VAL A 90 -8.95 -1.63 8.11
CA VAL A 90 -8.41 -1.06 9.36
C VAL A 90 -7.60 0.18 9.03
N TYR A 91 -7.42 1.04 10.03
CA TYR A 91 -6.61 2.23 9.85
C TYR A 91 -5.17 1.81 9.53
N THR A 92 -4.43 2.62 8.78
CA THR A 92 -3.00 2.40 8.56
C THR A 92 -2.26 2.29 9.90
N LYS A 93 -1.27 1.40 10.00
CA LYS A 93 -0.52 1.17 11.24
C LYS A 93 0.04 2.47 11.82
N THR A 94 -0.20 2.71 13.10
CA THR A 94 0.33 3.85 13.83
C THR A 94 1.04 3.41 15.11
N ALA A 95 2.08 4.13 15.50
CA ALA A 95 2.79 3.90 16.75
C ALA A 95 1.91 4.31 17.95
N ALA A 96 1.83 3.46 18.98
CA ALA A 96 1.08 3.78 20.19
C ALA A 96 1.63 5.00 20.95
N ASP A 97 2.94 5.20 20.90
CA ASP A 97 3.67 6.24 21.63
C ASP A 97 3.58 7.64 21.00
N SER A 98 3.52 7.69 19.67
CA SER A 98 3.71 8.93 18.89
C SER A 98 2.61 9.18 17.86
N GLY A 99 1.79 8.17 17.54
CA GLY A 99 0.77 8.24 16.50
C GLY A 99 1.33 8.32 15.08
N HIS A 100 2.65 8.20 14.90
CA HIS A 100 3.27 8.22 13.58
C HIS A 100 2.94 6.95 12.80
N TYR A 101 2.82 7.07 11.47
CA TYR A 101 2.65 5.91 10.61
C TYR A 101 3.87 4.99 10.69
N ILE A 102 3.62 3.69 10.86
CA ILE A 102 4.65 2.66 10.92
C ILE A 102 4.54 1.77 9.68
N SER A 103 5.70 1.39 9.13
CA SER A 103 5.84 0.26 8.22
C SER A 103 6.64 -0.83 8.91
N LEU A 104 6.17 -2.08 8.84
CA LEU A 104 6.89 -3.23 9.38
C LEU A 104 7.75 -3.85 8.28
N ALA A 105 9.02 -4.15 8.57
CA ALA A 105 9.93 -4.80 7.61
C ALA A 105 9.40 -6.15 7.11
N ALA A 106 8.63 -6.86 7.94
CA ALA A 106 7.97 -8.12 7.57
C ALA A 106 6.88 -7.94 6.49
N ASP A 107 6.28 -6.75 6.42
CA ASP A 107 5.24 -6.42 5.44
C ASP A 107 5.82 -5.79 4.16
N GLU A 108 7.11 -5.46 4.16
CA GLU A 108 7.74 -4.81 3.01
C GLU A 108 7.69 -5.69 1.75
N GLY A 109 7.12 -5.11 0.69
CA GLY A 109 6.90 -5.77 -0.59
C GLY A 109 5.60 -6.55 -0.68
N VAL A 110 4.79 -6.61 0.39
CA VAL A 110 3.45 -7.21 0.37
C VAL A 110 2.41 -6.14 0.03
N PRO A 111 1.68 -6.25 -1.09
CA PRO A 111 0.60 -5.31 -1.41
C PRO A 111 -0.54 -5.37 -0.37
N PHE A 112 -1.16 -4.23 -0.08
CA PHE A 112 -2.18 -4.12 0.99
C PHE A 112 -3.35 -5.11 0.82
N TRP A 113 -3.71 -5.45 -0.41
CA TRP A 113 -4.82 -6.36 -0.73
C TRP A 113 -4.48 -7.84 -0.52
N LYS A 114 -3.26 -8.16 -0.07
CA LYS A 114 -2.84 -9.50 0.37
C LYS A 114 -2.88 -9.67 1.89
N PHE A 115 -3.14 -8.61 2.64
CA PHE A 115 -3.36 -8.69 4.08
C PHE A 115 -4.77 -9.20 4.40
N GLU A 116 -4.93 -9.81 5.58
CA GLU A 116 -6.24 -10.27 6.08
C GLU A 116 -7.22 -9.09 6.24
N LYS A 117 -6.72 -7.93 6.65
CA LYS A 117 -7.45 -6.65 6.68
C LYS A 117 -6.71 -5.61 5.87
N PHE A 118 -7.44 -4.80 5.13
CA PHE A 118 -6.84 -3.79 4.27
C PHE A 118 -6.54 -2.51 5.04
N GLU A 119 -5.36 -1.94 4.83
CA GLU A 119 -4.91 -0.76 5.56
C GLU A 119 -5.17 0.50 4.75
N PHE A 120 -5.96 1.41 5.32
CA PHE A 120 -6.30 2.66 4.67
C PHE A 120 -6.37 3.82 5.64
N ASN A 121 -6.20 5.01 5.09
CA ASN A 121 -6.37 6.28 5.76
C ASN A 121 -7.22 7.22 4.89
N SER A 122 -7.42 8.44 5.37
CA SER A 122 -8.24 9.43 4.67
C SER A 122 -7.65 9.89 3.34
N TYR A 123 -6.36 9.64 3.10
CA TYR A 123 -5.70 9.90 1.82
C TYR A 123 -5.92 8.80 0.79
N THR A 124 -5.68 7.55 1.20
CA THR A 124 -5.69 6.37 0.31
C THR A 124 -7.10 5.85 0.02
N SER A 125 -8.03 5.98 0.98
CA SER A 125 -9.41 5.51 0.80
C SER A 125 -10.17 6.19 -0.35
N PRO A 126 -10.23 7.53 -0.49
CA PRO A 126 -10.94 8.13 -1.60
C PRO A 126 -10.27 7.84 -2.95
N ALA A 127 -8.94 7.68 -2.99
CA ALA A 127 -8.22 7.28 -4.20
C ALA A 127 -8.60 5.86 -4.69
N LEU A 128 -8.79 4.91 -3.77
CA LEU A 128 -9.25 3.58 -4.15
C LEU A 128 -10.72 3.59 -4.61
N LEU A 129 -11.57 4.40 -3.97
CA LEU A 129 -12.96 4.56 -4.41
C LEU A 129 -13.05 5.11 -5.83
N THR A 130 -12.21 6.08 -6.21
CA THR A 130 -12.21 6.60 -7.59
C THR A 130 -11.75 5.54 -8.60
N ALA A 131 -10.80 4.67 -8.22
CA ALA A 131 -10.38 3.54 -9.05
C ALA A 131 -11.52 2.54 -9.29
N PHE A 132 -12.24 2.15 -8.23
CA PHE A 132 -13.45 1.32 -8.37
C PHE A 132 -14.51 1.99 -9.24
N GLY A 133 -14.78 3.27 -9.00
CA GLY A 133 -15.73 4.08 -9.78
C GLY A 133 -15.41 4.04 -11.28
N LYS A 134 -14.13 4.19 -11.65
CA LYS A 134 -13.69 4.05 -13.05
C LYS A 134 -13.99 2.66 -13.63
N MET A 135 -13.74 1.58 -12.89
CA MET A 135 -13.98 0.21 -13.36
C MET A 135 -15.45 -0.12 -13.58
N ILE A 136 -16.35 0.44 -12.76
CA ILE A 136 -17.80 0.23 -12.89
C ILE A 136 -18.50 1.32 -13.74
N ASN A 137 -17.72 2.18 -14.41
CA ASN A 137 -18.20 3.30 -15.22
C ASN A 137 -19.10 4.28 -14.43
N TYR A 138 -18.73 4.59 -13.19
CA TYR A 138 -19.39 5.52 -12.28
C TYR A 138 -18.33 6.46 -11.66
N PRO A 139 -17.94 7.53 -12.39
CA PRO A 139 -16.77 8.31 -12.05
C PRO A 139 -16.97 9.12 -10.76
N LEU A 140 -15.96 9.08 -9.90
CA LEU A 140 -15.92 9.83 -8.64
C LEU A 140 -14.78 10.86 -8.67
N GLU A 141 -15.01 12.02 -8.06
CA GLU A 141 -14.01 13.03 -7.73
C GLU A 141 -13.42 12.73 -6.34
N ASN A 142 -12.09 12.65 -6.24
CA ASN A 142 -11.40 12.55 -4.96
C ASN A 142 -11.32 13.93 -4.28
N LEU A 143 -11.96 14.10 -3.13
CA LEU A 143 -12.03 15.41 -2.46
C LEU A 143 -10.80 15.72 -1.59
N TYR A 144 -9.86 14.78 -1.40
CA TYR A 144 -8.66 14.99 -0.56
C TYR A 144 -7.84 16.22 -0.96
N TYR A 145 -7.72 16.47 -2.26
CA TYR A 145 -6.95 17.61 -2.80
C TYR A 145 -7.82 18.78 -3.27
N LYS A 146 -9.15 18.68 -3.13
CA LYS A 146 -10.07 19.72 -3.61
C LYS A 146 -10.00 20.98 -2.75
N TYR A 147 -9.79 20.80 -1.46
CA TYR A 147 -9.70 21.88 -0.48
C TYR A 147 -8.26 22.02 0.02
N LYS A 148 -7.89 23.24 0.41
CA LYS A 148 -6.57 23.51 0.97
C LYS A 148 -6.41 22.75 2.29
N TYR A 149 -5.29 22.04 2.44
CA TYR A 149 -4.99 21.31 3.67
C TYR A 149 -5.13 22.19 4.92
N GLY A 150 -5.81 21.67 5.94
CA GLY A 150 -6.03 22.34 7.23
C GLY A 150 -7.24 23.28 7.29
N THR A 151 -7.97 23.51 6.20
CA THR A 151 -9.22 24.30 6.28
C THR A 151 -10.39 23.46 6.82
N PRO A 152 -11.46 24.09 7.33
CA PRO A 152 -12.67 23.38 7.76
C PRO A 152 -13.27 22.49 6.67
N GLU A 153 -13.23 22.94 5.41
CA GLU A 153 -13.71 22.16 4.27
C GLU A 153 -12.84 20.92 4.03
N TRP A 154 -11.52 21.06 4.13
CA TRP A 154 -10.63 19.91 4.04
C TRP A 154 -10.93 18.92 5.18
N GLN A 155 -11.07 19.38 6.41
CA GLN A 155 -11.42 18.50 7.53
C GLN A 155 -12.74 17.76 7.31
N ALA A 156 -13.75 18.44 6.75
CA ALA A 156 -15.05 17.84 6.47
C ALA A 156 -15.03 16.82 5.32
N TRP A 157 -14.19 17.03 4.30
CA TRP A 157 -14.33 16.32 3.02
C TRP A 157 -13.11 15.49 2.60
N HIS A 158 -11.97 15.60 3.27
CA HIS A 158 -10.73 15.00 2.79
C HIS A 158 -10.79 13.47 2.60
N MET A 159 -11.63 12.76 3.36
CA MET A 159 -11.81 11.31 3.27
C MET A 159 -12.86 10.86 2.24
N VAL A 160 -13.45 11.80 1.48
CA VAL A 160 -14.63 11.54 0.64
C VAL A 160 -14.27 11.45 -0.84
N ALA A 161 -14.88 10.48 -1.52
CA ALA A 161 -15.01 10.46 -2.97
C ALA A 161 -16.46 10.77 -3.35
N GLN A 162 -16.67 11.77 -4.21
CA GLN A 162 -18.02 12.22 -4.60
C GLN A 162 -18.31 11.84 -6.04
N SER A 163 -19.48 11.26 -6.30
CA SER A 163 -19.95 10.97 -7.65
C SER A 163 -20.11 12.24 -8.47
N ILE A 164 -19.50 12.26 -9.65
CA ILE A 164 -19.61 13.38 -10.59
C ILE A 164 -20.98 13.39 -11.29
N GLU A 165 -21.64 12.23 -11.38
CA GLU A 165 -22.93 12.09 -12.06
C GLU A 165 -24.10 12.61 -11.21
N ASP A 166 -24.08 12.35 -9.90
CA ASP A 166 -25.25 12.57 -9.02
C ASP A 166 -24.93 13.18 -7.64
N GLY A 167 -23.66 13.54 -7.37
CA GLY A 167 -23.25 14.18 -6.12
C GLY A 167 -23.25 13.27 -4.89
N THR A 168 -23.46 11.96 -5.05
CA THR A 168 -23.44 11.01 -3.92
C THR A 168 -22.04 10.89 -3.33
N ASN A 169 -21.93 11.00 -2.01
CA ASN A 169 -20.66 10.88 -1.28
C ASN A 169 -20.40 9.44 -0.83
N TYR A 170 -19.17 8.99 -0.99
CA TYR A 170 -18.67 7.68 -0.57
C TYR A 170 -17.42 7.87 0.29
N GLN A 171 -17.36 7.14 1.41
CA GLN A 171 -16.19 7.09 2.28
C GLN A 171 -16.13 5.73 2.98
N PHE A 172 -14.93 5.20 3.17
CA PHE A 172 -14.73 3.99 3.97
C PHE A 172 -13.54 4.08 4.94
N CYS A 173 -12.86 5.23 5.01
CA CYS A 173 -11.78 5.46 5.96
C CYS A 173 -12.22 5.00 7.36
N PRO A 174 -11.48 4.09 8.00
CA PRO A 174 -11.77 3.67 9.37
C PRO A 174 -11.77 4.88 10.30
N PRO A 175 -12.76 5.01 11.20
CA PRO A 175 -12.96 6.22 12.00
C PRO A 175 -11.99 6.36 13.17
N THR A 176 -11.27 5.30 13.51
CA THR A 176 -10.35 5.24 14.65
C THR A 176 -9.10 4.47 14.26
N ASP A 177 -8.00 4.80 14.93
CA ASP A 177 -6.72 4.09 14.86
C ASP A 177 -6.93 2.65 15.36
N SER A 178 -7.32 1.77 14.44
CA SER A 178 -7.72 0.38 14.71
C SER A 178 -6.58 -0.60 14.50
N ASN A 179 -5.39 -0.08 14.20
CA ASN A 179 -4.17 -0.82 13.90
C ASN A 179 -2.98 -0.18 14.62
N VAL A 180 -3.16 0.13 15.91
CA VAL A 180 -2.14 0.73 16.76
C VAL A 180 -1.12 -0.33 17.15
N ILE A 181 0.15 -0.06 16.89
CA ILE A 181 1.27 -0.94 17.18
C ILE A 181 2.00 -0.44 18.41
N ASP A 182 2.10 -1.32 19.41
CA ASP A 182 2.96 -1.10 20.57
C ASP A 182 4.42 -1.35 20.19
N THR A 183 5.18 -0.25 20.07
CA THR A 183 6.58 -0.26 19.61
C THR A 183 7.52 -0.94 20.60
N ASP A 184 7.15 -1.06 21.88
CA ASP A 184 7.94 -1.77 22.90
C ASP A 184 7.92 -3.29 22.68
N ASN A 185 6.94 -3.81 21.95
CA ASN A 185 6.76 -5.23 21.64
C ASN A 185 7.26 -5.63 20.24
N ILE A 186 7.90 -4.72 19.51
CA ILE A 186 8.49 -5.00 18.20
C ILE A 186 9.99 -5.30 18.39
N GLU A 187 10.43 -6.45 17.92
CA GLU A 187 11.87 -6.73 17.81
C GLU A 187 12.49 -5.81 16.75
N GLN A 188 13.39 -4.92 17.17
CA GLN A 188 14.22 -4.16 16.25
C GLN A 188 15.31 -5.07 15.69
N ILE A 189 15.55 -4.98 14.38
CA ILE A 189 16.66 -5.68 13.74
C ILE A 189 17.96 -4.93 14.10
N ASP A 190 18.78 -5.53 14.96
CA ASP A 190 20.11 -5.02 15.31
C ASP A 190 21.13 -5.33 14.20
N LEU A 191 21.37 -4.35 13.34
CA LEU A 191 22.34 -4.43 12.25
C LEU A 191 23.79 -4.18 12.71
N SER A 192 24.03 -3.82 13.98
CA SER A 192 25.37 -3.43 14.46
C SER A 192 26.37 -4.59 14.56
N ARG A 193 25.89 -5.84 14.62
CA ARG A 193 26.72 -7.05 14.72
C ARG A 193 27.15 -7.64 13.38
N TRP A 194 26.71 -7.03 12.29
CA TRP A 194 26.94 -7.55 10.95
C TRP A 194 28.20 -6.87 10.38
N ASN A 195 29.26 -7.66 10.16
CA ASN A 195 30.54 -7.18 9.62
C ASN A 195 30.43 -7.01 8.10
N PHE A 196 29.96 -5.85 7.65
CA PHE A 196 29.79 -5.55 6.22
C PHE A 196 31.09 -5.16 5.48
N TYR A 197 32.26 -5.19 6.14
CA TYR A 197 33.52 -4.73 5.53
C TYR A 197 34.51 -5.88 5.32
N THR A 198 34.55 -6.41 4.09
CA THR A 198 35.83 -6.84 3.50
C THR A 198 36.01 -6.05 2.21
N CYS A 199 36.64 -4.87 2.32
CA CYS A 199 36.96 -4.06 1.16
C CYS A 199 38.00 -4.80 0.29
N TYR A 200 37.59 -5.37 -0.84
CA TYR A 200 38.53 -5.79 -1.87
C TYR A 200 39.09 -4.53 -2.54
N LYS A 201 40.40 -4.32 -2.42
CA LYS A 201 41.15 -3.28 -3.13
C LYS A 201 41.30 -3.61 -4.60
#